data_AF-A0A969SZG6-F1
#
_entry.id   AF-A0A969SZG6-F1
#
_cell.length_a   1.000
_cell.length_b   1.000
_cell.length_c   1.000
_cell.angle_alpha   90.00
_cell.angle_beta   90.00
_cell.angle_gamma   90.00
#
_symmetry.space_group_name_H-M   'P 1'
#
loop_
_entity.id
_entity.type
_entity.pdbx_description
1 polymer ?
#
loop_
_entity_poly.entity_id
_entity_poly.type
_entity_poly.pdbx_seq_one_letter_code
_entity_poly.pdbx_strand_id
1 'polypeptide(L)'
;MSNRPSASKIAHYFIHVRLLPSGCLKKIEIPAAKAFLQRQFPELTEAMISVEASHSKTIALSHPQIQSRFVQMMRSVSDLDTPEQISEATLAECCLRCFISHHIALVCIELERRFREQSGLRAVNVLPYV
;
A
#
# COMPACT_ATOMS: atom_id res chain seq x y z
N MET A 1 -4.24 -7.99 19.99
CA MET A 1 -4.17 -6.56 19.63
C MET A 1 -4.80 -6.39 18.25
N SER A 2 -5.94 -5.69 18.17
CA SER A 2 -6.77 -5.63 16.95
C SER A 2 -6.17 -4.62 15.96
N ASN A 3 -5.44 -5.12 14.95
CA ASN A 3 -4.88 -4.30 13.85
C ASN A 3 -5.96 -3.99 12.81
N ARG A 4 -6.94 -3.16 13.17
CA ARG A 4 -7.87 -2.61 12.17
C ARG A 4 -7.16 -1.50 11.40
N PRO A 5 -7.17 -1.52 10.06
CA PRO A 5 -6.68 -0.39 9.28
C PRO A 5 -7.62 0.80 9.48
N SER A 6 -7.09 1.96 9.86
CA SER A 6 -7.83 3.22 9.73
C SER A 6 -8.01 3.55 8.24
N ALA A 7 -9.04 4.34 7.88
CA ALA A 7 -9.29 4.76 6.50
C ALA A 7 -8.03 5.33 5.80
N SER A 8 -7.17 5.99 6.58
CA SER A 8 -5.85 6.49 6.16
C SER A 8 -4.89 5.39 5.65
N LYS A 9 -4.97 4.17 6.19
CA LYS A 9 -4.08 3.06 5.81
C LYS A 9 -4.53 2.30 4.55
N ILE A 10 -5.81 2.39 4.17
CA ILE A 10 -6.29 1.79 2.92
C ILE A 10 -5.74 2.54 1.71
N ALA A 11 -5.51 3.85 1.84
CA ALA A 11 -4.85 4.66 0.82
C ALA A 11 -3.45 4.14 0.44
N HIS A 12 -2.82 3.34 1.29
CA HIS A 12 -1.52 2.74 0.99
C HIS A 12 -1.55 1.81 -0.23
N TYR A 13 -2.70 1.25 -0.61
CA TYR A 13 -2.81 0.35 -1.75
C TYR A 13 -3.02 1.05 -3.09
N PHE A 14 -3.19 2.38 -3.13
CA PHE A 14 -3.35 3.10 -4.39
C PHE A 14 -2.59 4.44 -4.44
N ILE A 15 -1.91 4.83 -3.36
CA ILE A 15 -0.93 5.91 -3.38
C ILE A 15 0.46 5.28 -3.48
N HIS A 16 1.21 5.65 -4.50
CA HIS A 16 2.62 5.32 -4.59
C HIS A 16 3.45 6.40 -3.89
N VAL A 17 4.38 5.98 -3.03
CA VAL A 17 5.27 6.89 -2.30
C VAL A 17 6.68 6.73 -2.81
N ARG A 18 7.31 7.86 -3.13
CA ARG A 18 8.71 7.94 -3.53
C ARG A 18 9.47 8.87 -2.61
N LEU A 19 10.57 8.39 -2.05
CA LEU A 19 11.52 9.23 -1.34
C LEU A 19 12.41 9.96 -2.37
N LEU A 20 12.43 11.29 -2.32
CA LEU A 20 13.24 12.13 -3.20
C LEU A 20 14.64 12.36 -2.60
N PRO A 21 15.66 12.71 -3.41
CA PRO A 21 17.01 13.03 -2.90
C PRO A 21 17.05 14.16 -1.87
N SER A 22 16.03 15.03 -1.86
CA SER A 22 15.85 16.07 -0.85
C SER A 22 15.45 15.56 0.53
N GLY A 23 15.15 14.26 0.67
CA GLY A 23 14.55 13.67 1.88
C GLY A 23 13.03 13.85 1.95
N CYS A 24 12.40 14.51 0.98
CA CYS A 24 10.95 14.68 0.93
C CYS A 24 10.24 13.44 0.36
N LEU A 25 9.01 13.20 0.81
CA LEU A 25 8.14 12.18 0.22
C LEU A 25 7.27 12.78 -0.88
N LYS A 26 7.34 12.20 -2.08
CA LYS A 26 6.38 12.45 -3.15
C LYS A 26 5.31 11.37 -3.13
N LYS A 27 4.05 11.78 -3.05
CA LYS A 27 2.87 10.90 -3.13
C LYS A 27 2.24 11.03 -4.51
N ILE A 28 1.92 9.90 -5.15
CA ILE A 28 1.30 9.84 -6.46
C ILE A 28 0.11 8.89 -6.36
N GLU A 29 -1.09 9.38 -6.57
CA GLU A 29 -2.28 8.52 -6.66
C GLU A 29 -2.26 7.74 -7.98
N ILE A 30 -2.54 6.44 -7.93
CA ILE A 30 -2.71 5.57 -9.09
C ILE A 30 -4.21 5.26 -9.24
N PRO A 31 -4.95 5.97 -10.14
CA PRO A 31 -6.40 5.84 -10.24
C PRO A 31 -6.86 4.42 -10.56
N ALA A 32 -6.13 3.70 -11.41
CA ALA A 32 -6.44 2.32 -11.78
C ALA A 32 -6.37 1.37 -10.57
N ALA A 33 -5.35 1.53 -9.71
CA ALA A 33 -5.21 0.76 -8.48
C ALA A 33 -6.35 1.06 -7.49
N LYS A 34 -6.76 2.33 -7.39
CA LYS A 34 -7.88 2.75 -6.53
C LYS A 34 -9.20 2.14 -6.99
N ALA A 35 -9.52 2.28 -8.27
CA ALA A 35 -10.73 1.69 -8.85
C ALA A 35 -10.74 0.16 -8.72
N PHE A 36 -9.59 -0.47 -8.96
CA PHE A 36 -9.42 -1.91 -8.79
C PHE A 36 -9.65 -2.35 -7.34
N LEU A 37 -9.04 -1.67 -6.37
CA LEU A 37 -9.23 -1.95 -4.94
C LEU A 37 -10.70 -1.82 -4.52
N GLN A 38 -11.38 -0.76 -4.95
CA GLN A 38 -12.81 -0.54 -4.66
C GLN A 38 -13.69 -1.64 -5.24
N ARG A 39 -13.37 -2.12 -6.45
CA ARG A 39 -14.09 -3.23 -7.09
C ARG A 39 -13.87 -4.57 -6.37
N GLN A 40 -12.64 -4.84 -5.92
CA GLN A 40 -12.30 -6.11 -5.25
C GLN A 40 -12.77 -6.16 -3.80
N PHE A 41 -12.87 -5.01 -3.14
CA PHE A 41 -13.29 -4.89 -1.74
C PHE A 41 -14.28 -3.74 -1.57
N PRO A 42 -15.54 -3.91 -2.00
CA PRO A 42 -16.58 -2.88 -1.86
C PRO A 42 -16.74 -2.41 -0.41
N GLU A 43 -16.52 -3.29 0.57
CA GLU A 43 -16.63 -3.00 2.00
C GLU A 43 -15.59 -1.97 2.48
N LEU A 44 -14.45 -1.86 1.77
CA LEU A 44 -13.44 -0.85 2.05
C LEU A 44 -13.82 0.52 1.48
N THR A 45 -14.66 0.56 0.45
CA THR A 45 -15.10 1.80 -0.20
C THR A 45 -15.93 2.65 0.75
N GLU A 46 -16.81 2.01 1.52
CA GLU A 46 -17.60 2.68 2.57
C GLU A 46 -16.71 3.31 3.65
N ALA A 47 -15.61 2.61 4.02
CA ALA A 47 -14.62 3.12 4.95
C ALA A 47 -13.75 4.25 4.37
N MET A 48 -13.58 4.32 3.05
CA MET A 48 -12.87 5.42 2.37
C MET A 48 -13.74 6.67 2.22
N ILE A 49 -15.05 6.52 2.00
CA ILE A 49 -16.00 7.63 1.83
C ILE A 49 -16.41 8.21 3.19
N SER A 50 -16.54 7.36 4.22
CA SER A 50 -16.94 7.79 5.55
C SER A 50 -15.75 8.37 6.32
N VAL A 51 -15.40 9.62 6.01
CA VAL A 51 -14.24 10.32 6.61
C VAL A 51 -14.36 10.45 8.14
N GLU A 52 -15.56 10.34 8.75
CA GLU A 52 -15.74 10.67 10.19
C GLU A 52 -16.80 9.82 10.94
N ALA A 53 -17.23 8.67 10.43
CA ALA A 53 -18.27 7.88 11.12
C ALA A 53 -17.67 6.93 12.18
N SER A 54 -17.40 7.46 13.37
CA SER A 54 -16.84 6.77 14.55
C SER A 54 -17.66 5.58 15.10
N HIS A 55 -18.69 5.09 14.40
CA HIS A 55 -19.62 4.08 14.93
C HIS A 55 -20.03 2.98 13.96
N SER A 56 -19.54 2.94 12.71
CA SER A 56 -19.90 1.81 11.84
C SER A 56 -19.08 0.57 12.21
N LYS A 57 -19.77 -0.45 12.74
CA LYS A 57 -19.25 -1.80 13.00
C LYS A 57 -19.03 -2.56 11.67
N THR A 58 -18.45 -1.91 10.67
CA THR A 58 -18.05 -2.56 9.43
C THR A 58 -16.85 -3.46 9.74
N ILE A 59 -16.92 -4.72 9.29
CA ILE A 59 -15.82 -5.68 9.42
C ILE A 59 -14.67 -5.17 8.55
N ALA A 60 -13.80 -4.35 9.13
CA ALA A 60 -12.65 -3.82 8.42
C ALA A 60 -11.70 -4.97 8.10
N LEU A 61 -11.58 -5.31 6.81
CA LEU A 61 -10.60 -6.28 6.33
C LEU A 61 -9.20 -5.86 6.80
N SER A 62 -8.47 -6.81 7.37
CA SER A 62 -7.10 -6.57 7.82
C SER A 62 -6.13 -6.55 6.63
N HIS A 63 -5.01 -5.82 6.77
CA HIS A 63 -3.97 -5.80 5.74
C HIS A 63 -3.50 -7.19 5.29
N PRO A 64 -3.29 -8.17 6.19
CA PRO A 64 -2.93 -9.53 5.78
C PRO A 64 -3.96 -10.19 4.88
N GLN A 65 -5.26 -9.93 5.08
CA GLN A 65 -6.32 -10.49 4.23
C GLN A 65 -6.29 -9.86 2.82
N ILE A 66 -6.17 -8.54 2.74
CA ILE A 66 -6.04 -7.81 1.47
C ILE A 66 -4.79 -8.29 0.71
N GLN A 67 -3.65 -8.37 1.41
CA GLN A 67 -2.39 -8.82 0.83
C GLN A 67 -2.46 -10.27 0.33
N SER A 68 -2.99 -11.18 1.15
CA SER A 68 -3.15 -12.59 0.77
C SER A 68 -4.00 -12.74 -0.48
N ARG A 69 -5.09 -11.98 -0.58
CA ARG A 69 -5.95 -11.97 -1.77
C ARG A 69 -5.20 -11.50 -3.01
N PHE A 70 -4.45 -10.40 -2.95
CA PHE A 70 -3.66 -9.92 -4.09
C PHE A 70 -2.54 -10.88 -4.48
N VAL A 71 -1.83 -11.47 -3.52
CA VAL A 71 -0.81 -12.49 -3.78
C VAL A 71 -1.43 -13.72 -4.44
N GLN A 72 -2.61 -14.15 -4.02
CA GLN A 72 -3.33 -15.25 -4.67
C GLN A 72 -3.63 -14.91 -6.13
N MET A 73 -4.17 -13.71 -6.42
CA MET A 73 -4.46 -13.29 -7.79
C MET A 73 -3.20 -13.27 -8.67
N MET A 74 -2.07 -12.81 -8.14
CA MET A 74 -0.80 -12.83 -8.87
C MET A 74 -0.27 -14.25 -9.13
N ARG A 75 -0.51 -15.18 -8.21
CA ARG A 75 -0.05 -16.58 -8.32
C ARG A 75 -0.95 -17.46 -9.18
N SER A 76 -2.20 -17.06 -9.37
CA SER A 76 -3.15 -17.77 -10.22
C SER A 76 -2.86 -17.56 -11.71
N VAL A 77 -1.91 -16.67 -12.07
CA VAL A 77 -1.59 -16.40 -13.46
C VAL A 77 -0.91 -17.59 -14.12
N SER A 78 -1.50 -18.11 -15.19
CA SER A 78 -1.00 -19.25 -15.98
C SER A 78 -0.82 -18.86 -17.46
N ASP A 79 -0.06 -19.64 -18.22
CA ASP A 79 0.20 -19.39 -19.66
C ASP A 79 -1.05 -19.41 -20.56
N LEU A 80 -2.19 -19.88 -20.04
CA LEU A 80 -3.47 -20.01 -20.74
C LEU A 80 -4.51 -18.96 -20.33
N ASP A 81 -4.10 -17.94 -19.57
CA ASP A 81 -5.03 -16.98 -18.98
C ASP A 81 -5.56 -15.96 -19.98
N THR A 82 -6.74 -15.42 -19.67
CA THR A 82 -7.34 -14.34 -20.46
C THR A 82 -6.62 -13.01 -20.21
N PRO A 83 -6.63 -12.09 -21.19
CA PRO A 83 -6.05 -10.75 -21.01
C PRO A 83 -6.57 -10.01 -19.78
N GLU A 84 -7.83 -10.24 -19.41
CA GLU A 84 -8.46 -9.67 -18.22
C GLU A 84 -7.80 -10.18 -16.94
N GLN A 85 -7.54 -11.48 -16.84
CA GLN A 85 -6.89 -12.08 -15.66
C GLN A 85 -5.46 -11.55 -15.49
N ILE A 86 -4.72 -11.44 -16.60
CA ILE A 86 -3.38 -10.84 -16.62
C ILE A 86 -3.44 -9.37 -16.15
N SER A 87 -4.45 -8.61 -16.62
CA SER A 87 -4.68 -7.24 -16.19
C SER A 87 -5.01 -7.14 -14.70
N GLU A 88 -5.82 -8.06 -14.16
CA GLU A 88 -6.17 -8.08 -12.74
C GLU A 88 -4.96 -8.42 -11.86
N ALA A 89 -4.14 -9.38 -12.27
CA ALA A 89 -2.89 -9.69 -11.59
C ALA A 89 -1.92 -8.50 -11.59
N THR A 90 -1.82 -7.80 -12.72
CA THR A 90 -0.99 -6.59 -12.84
C THR A 90 -1.48 -5.47 -11.91
N LEU A 91 -2.80 -5.28 -11.80
CA LEU A 91 -3.38 -4.30 -10.89
C LEU A 91 -3.22 -4.70 -9.41
N ALA A 92 -3.34 -5.99 -9.10
CA ALA A 92 -3.06 -6.52 -7.76
C ALA A 92 -1.59 -6.29 -7.36
N GLU A 93 -0.66 -6.56 -8.27
CA GLU A 93 0.75 -6.24 -8.08
C GLU A 93 0.96 -4.73 -7.86
N CYS A 94 0.32 -3.89 -8.69
CA CYS A 94 0.39 -2.44 -8.54
C CYS A 94 -0.08 -1.98 -7.16
N CYS A 95 -1.17 -2.56 -6.64
CA CYS A 95 -1.67 -2.27 -5.30
C CYS A 95 -0.66 -2.67 -4.21
N LEU A 96 -0.04 -3.85 -4.34
CA LEU A 96 0.99 -4.31 -3.39
C LEU A 96 2.24 -3.45 -3.44
N ARG A 97 2.69 -3.04 -4.63
CA ARG A 97 3.82 -2.12 -4.79
C ARG A 97 3.56 -0.77 -4.13
N CYS A 98 2.34 -0.23 -4.25
CA CYS A 98 1.94 0.99 -3.53
C CYS A 98 2.06 0.79 -2.00
N PHE A 99 1.54 -0.33 -1.50
CA PHE A 99 1.58 -0.63 -0.08
C PHE A 99 3.02 -0.77 0.43
N ILE A 100 3.85 -1.53 -0.27
CA ILE A 100 5.26 -1.73 0.07
C ILE A 100 6.02 -0.40 0.01
N SER A 101 5.76 0.47 -0.98
CA SER A 101 6.45 1.75 -1.10
C SER A 101 6.27 2.66 0.12
N HIS A 102 5.10 2.61 0.77
CA HIS A 102 4.89 3.29 2.05
C HIS A 102 5.76 2.72 3.17
N HIS A 103 5.82 1.39 3.27
CA HIS A 103 6.62 0.71 4.29
C HIS A 103 8.11 0.99 4.12
N ILE A 104 8.62 0.93 2.89
CA ILE A 104 10.03 1.26 2.59
C ILE A 104 10.32 2.70 3.03
N ALA A 105 9.47 3.67 2.67
CA ALA A 105 9.64 5.05 3.06
C ALA A 105 9.65 5.24 4.58
N LEU A 106 8.73 4.61 5.31
CA LEU A 106 8.67 4.66 6.77
C LEU A 106 9.91 4.04 7.42
N VAL A 107 10.38 2.90 6.92
CA VAL A 107 11.61 2.25 7.42
C VAL A 107 12.82 3.15 7.20
N CYS A 108 12.96 3.76 6.03
CA CYS A 108 14.08 4.67 5.74
C CYS A 108 14.08 5.89 6.69
N ILE A 109 12.90 6.49 6.93
CA ILE A 109 12.74 7.63 7.85
C ILE A 109 13.06 7.22 9.29
N GLU A 110 12.58 6.06 9.73
CA GLU A 110 12.83 5.58 11.09
C GLU A 110 14.31 5.24 11.31
N LEU A 111 14.98 4.67 10.31
CA LEU A 111 16.41 4.39 10.37
C LEU A 111 17.23 5.69 10.41
N GLU A 112 16.89 6.69 9.59
CA GLU A 112 17.48 8.01 9.70
C GLU A 112 17.29 8.57 11.12
N ARG A 113 16.06 8.58 11.64
CA ARG A 113 15.76 9.12 12.97
C ARG A 113 16.61 8.46 14.07
N ARG A 114 16.86 7.15 13.98
CA ARG A 114 17.62 6.40 14.99
C ARG A 114 19.13 6.62 14.91
N PHE A 115 19.68 6.77 13.71
CA PHE A 115 21.13 6.73 13.50
C PHE A 115 21.74 8.06 13.03
N ARG A 116 20.92 9.11 12.81
CA ARG A 116 21.39 10.41 12.33
C ARG A 116 22.53 10.97 13.17
N GLU A 117 22.43 10.91 14.49
CA GLU A 117 23.42 11.51 15.41
C GLU A 117 24.76 10.75 15.43
N GLN A 118 24.75 9.45 15.14
CA GLN A 118 25.94 8.59 15.26
C GLN A 118 26.69 8.44 13.94
N SER A 119 25.98 8.45 12.80
CA SER A 119 26.58 8.13 11.49
C SER A 119 26.28 9.17 10.40
N GLY A 120 25.52 10.23 10.69
CA GLY A 120 25.08 11.19 9.67
C GLY A 120 24.14 10.57 8.63
N LEU A 121 23.54 9.42 8.94
CA LEU A 121 22.67 8.69 8.04
C LEU A 121 21.44 9.52 7.66
N ARG A 122 21.11 9.53 6.37
CA ARG A 122 19.87 10.13 5.83
C ARG A 122 19.04 9.05 5.16
N ALA A 123 17.72 9.17 5.17
CA ALA A 123 16.80 8.17 4.63
C ALA A 123 17.11 7.85 3.14
N VAL A 124 17.54 8.85 2.38
CA VAL A 124 17.94 8.70 0.98
C VAL A 124 19.18 7.81 0.79
N ASN A 125 20.07 7.77 1.79
CA ASN A 125 21.25 6.91 1.77
C ASN A 125 20.90 5.47 2.16
N VAL A 126 19.75 5.25 2.81
CA VAL A 126 19.29 3.94 3.28
C VAL A 126 18.48 3.22 2.20
N LEU A 127 17.78 3.99 1.35
CA LEU A 127 16.88 3.46 0.32
C LEU A 127 17.48 2.34 -0.55
N PRO A 128 18.75 2.37 -0.99
CA PRO A 128 19.34 1.28 -1.77
C PRO A 128 19.45 -0.08 -1.03
N TYR A 129 19.28 -0.09 0.29
CA TYR A 129 19.46 -1.25 1.15
C TYR A 129 18.15 -1.82 1.72
N VAL A 130 17.01 -1.25 1.33
CA VAL A 130 15.65 -1.64 1.77
C VAL A 130 14.85 -2.09 0.58
#